data_AF-A0A1B6HS49-F1
#
_entry.id   AF-A0A1B6HS49-F1
#
_cell.length_a   1.000
_cell.length_b   1.000
_cell.length_c   1.000
_cell.angle_alpha   90.00
_cell.angle_beta   90.00
_cell.angle_gamma   90.00
#
_symmetry.space_group_name_H-M   'P 1'
#
loop_
_entity.id
_entity.type
_entity.pdbx_description
1 polymer ?
#
loop_
_entity_poly.entity_id
_entity_poly.type
_entity_poly.pdbx_seq_one_letter_code
_entity_poly.pdbx_strand_id
1 'polypeptide(L)'
;SNGADAVLVLIPFYHRRSLNEDAILAHFRTVADSSPVPIVIYNNPGVTNLDISTQTILKLAEHPNICGVKEDNVSKIAELMGEIQNKKLNFEVTQSSGSKLLQSLVVGACGGMVSLPNILGDEVCQLYKLYKENKLEEAAKLQYRLASVDTM
;
A
#
# COMPACT_ATOMS: atom_id res chain seq x y z
N SER A 1 19.78 -2.11 -16.08
CA SER A 1 18.75 -2.13 -15.03
C SER A 1 19.42 -2.49 -13.72
N ASN A 2 19.40 -1.57 -12.74
CA ASN A 2 20.30 -1.59 -11.57
C ASN A 2 19.83 -2.51 -10.42
N GLY A 3 19.21 -3.66 -10.72
CA GLY A 3 18.91 -4.72 -9.74
C GLY A 3 17.69 -4.52 -8.83
N ALA A 4 16.87 -3.48 -9.02
CA ALA A 4 15.60 -3.35 -8.29
C ALA A 4 14.55 -4.34 -8.82
N ASP A 5 13.80 -4.98 -7.93
CA ASP A 5 12.71 -5.91 -8.30
C ASP A 5 11.39 -5.20 -8.63
N ALA A 6 11.17 -4.02 -8.05
CA ALA A 6 10.01 -3.17 -8.31
C ALA A 6 10.32 -1.70 -7.94
N VAL A 7 9.46 -0.76 -8.37
CA VAL A 7 9.57 0.66 -8.01
C VAL A 7 8.28 1.20 -7.40
N LEU A 8 8.40 2.02 -6.36
CA LEU A 8 7.27 2.71 -5.73
C LEU A 8 7.07 4.08 -6.39
N VAL A 9 5.89 4.31 -6.97
CA VAL A 9 5.60 5.50 -7.78
C VAL A 9 4.56 6.36 -7.09
N LEU A 10 4.96 7.58 -6.71
CA LEU A 10 4.05 8.60 -6.20
C LEU A 10 3.44 9.38 -7.36
N ILE A 11 2.15 9.66 -7.26
CA ILE A 11 1.44 10.52 -8.22
C ILE A 11 2.08 11.92 -8.28
N PRO A 12 2.24 12.55 -9.46
CA PRO A 12 2.67 13.95 -9.53
C PRO A 12 1.63 14.81 -8.80
N PHE A 13 2.04 15.67 -7.87
CA PHE A 13 1.07 16.35 -6.99
C PHE A 13 1.17 17.87 -6.99
N TYR A 14 2.19 18.46 -7.60
CA TYR A 14 2.40 19.91 -7.60
C TYR A 14 1.30 20.67 -8.38
N HIS A 15 0.97 20.21 -9.58
CA HIS A 15 -0.05 20.83 -10.45
C HIS A 15 -1.42 20.16 -10.32
N ARG A 16 -1.96 20.08 -9.09
CA ARG A 16 -3.18 19.30 -8.78
C ARG A 16 -4.41 19.60 -9.64
N ARG A 17 -4.57 20.83 -10.12
CA ARG A 17 -5.75 21.23 -10.91
C ARG A 17 -5.82 20.53 -12.27
N SER A 18 -4.69 20.01 -12.74
CA SER A 18 -4.57 19.27 -13.99
C SER A 18 -4.74 17.76 -13.80
N LEU A 19 -4.91 17.28 -12.56
CA LEU A 19 -5.03 15.86 -12.24
C LEU A 19 -6.50 15.49 -12.07
N ASN A 20 -7.12 15.09 -13.18
CA ASN A 20 -8.39 14.34 -13.18
C ASN A 20 -8.10 12.84 -13.28
N GLU A 21 -9.13 11.99 -13.18
CA GLU A 21 -8.98 10.54 -13.25
C GLU A 21 -8.20 10.08 -14.50
N ASP A 22 -8.50 10.64 -15.68
CA ASP A 22 -7.81 10.29 -16.94
C ASP A 22 -6.32 10.61 -16.90
N ALA A 23 -5.94 11.75 -16.32
CA ALA A 23 -4.53 12.12 -16.15
C ALA A 23 -3.81 11.18 -15.19
N ILE A 24 -4.49 10.73 -14.13
CA ILE A 24 -3.95 9.75 -13.17
C ILE A 24 -3.72 8.41 -13.87
N LEU A 25 -4.72 7.93 -14.61
CA LEU A 25 -4.63 6.68 -15.37
C LEU A 25 -3.51 6.74 -16.40
N ALA A 26 -3.45 7.84 -17.18
CA ALA A 26 -2.43 8.05 -18.18
C ALA A 26 -1.02 8.07 -17.57
N HIS A 27 -0.85 8.75 -16.43
CA HIS A 27 0.45 8.81 -15.74
C HIS A 27 0.95 7.42 -15.35
N PHE A 28 0.17 6.67 -14.57
CA PHE A 28 0.62 5.37 -14.08
C PHE A 28 0.79 4.34 -15.20
N ARG A 29 -0.08 4.35 -16.21
CA ARG A 29 0.07 3.48 -17.40
C ARG A 29 1.35 3.81 -18.18
N THR A 30 1.61 5.09 -18.45
CA THR A 30 2.82 5.52 -19.15
C THR A 30 4.09 5.11 -18.39
N VAL A 31 4.10 5.27 -17.06
CA VAL A 31 5.22 4.83 -16.22
C VAL A 31 5.36 3.31 -16.25
N ALA A 32 4.26 2.57 -16.13
CA ALA A 32 4.26 1.11 -16.15
C ALA A 32 4.72 0.54 -17.52
N ASP A 33 4.27 1.13 -18.62
CA ASP A 33 4.65 0.74 -20.00
C ASP A 33 6.14 0.96 -20.26
N SER A 34 6.71 2.01 -19.64
CA SER A 34 8.12 2.38 -19.83
C SER A 34 9.07 1.73 -18.82
N SER A 35 8.53 1.12 -17.75
CA SER A 35 9.33 0.56 -16.67
C SER A 35 9.78 -0.87 -16.97
N PRO A 36 11.09 -1.19 -16.88
CA PRO A 36 11.58 -2.56 -17.07
C PRO A 36 11.24 -3.50 -15.90
N VAL A 37 10.63 -2.98 -14.83
CA VAL A 37 10.25 -3.71 -13.61
C VAL A 37 8.84 -3.31 -13.17
N PRO A 38 8.12 -4.16 -12.42
CA PRO A 38 6.81 -3.83 -11.88
C PRO A 38 6.79 -2.55 -11.05
N ILE A 39 5.67 -1.85 -11.08
CA ILE A 39 5.45 -0.65 -10.29
C ILE A 39 4.40 -0.87 -9.21
N VAL A 40 4.60 -0.23 -8.05
CA VAL A 40 3.66 -0.14 -6.95
C VAL A 40 3.17 1.29 -6.86
N ILE A 41 1.85 1.49 -6.84
CA ILE A 41 1.23 2.81 -6.66
C ILE A 41 1.48 3.26 -5.23
N TYR A 42 1.87 4.52 -5.03
CA TYR A 42 1.87 5.14 -3.71
C TYR A 42 0.69 6.11 -3.58
N ASN A 43 -0.36 5.70 -2.87
CA ASN A 43 -1.44 6.61 -2.50
C ASN A 43 -1.14 7.24 -1.14
N ASN A 44 -0.88 8.55 -1.13
CA ASN A 44 -0.58 9.29 0.10
C ASN A 44 -1.23 10.69 0.06
N PRO A 45 -2.51 10.79 0.46
CA PRO A 45 -3.21 12.07 0.50
C PRO A 45 -2.56 13.07 1.46
N GLY A 46 -1.91 12.61 2.54
CA GLY A 46 -1.23 13.49 3.49
C GLY A 46 -0.05 14.27 2.89
N VAL A 47 0.62 13.72 1.88
CA VAL A 47 1.71 14.39 1.16
C VAL A 47 1.22 15.10 -0.10
N THR A 48 0.29 14.47 -0.82
CA THR A 48 -0.10 14.91 -2.17
C THR A 48 -1.32 15.83 -2.17
N ASN A 49 -2.09 15.87 -1.09
CA ASN A 49 -3.45 16.42 -1.03
C ASN A 49 -4.37 15.86 -2.14
N LEU A 50 -4.09 14.64 -2.60
CA LEU A 50 -4.85 13.94 -3.62
C LEU A 50 -5.03 12.49 -3.18
N ASP A 51 -6.29 12.07 -3.13
CA ASP A 51 -6.64 10.69 -2.84
C ASP A 51 -7.06 9.97 -4.12
N ILE A 52 -6.30 8.94 -4.50
CA ILE A 52 -6.65 8.11 -5.66
C ILE A 52 -7.84 7.23 -5.25
N SER A 53 -8.94 7.30 -6.01
CA SER A 53 -10.14 6.53 -5.68
C SER A 53 -9.90 5.01 -5.81
N THR A 54 -10.61 4.20 -5.02
CA THR A 54 -10.60 2.74 -5.11
C THR A 54 -10.84 2.29 -6.56
N GLN A 55 -11.84 2.89 -7.23
CA GLN A 55 -12.16 2.58 -8.62
C GLN A 55 -10.99 2.87 -9.58
N THR A 56 -10.27 3.98 -9.39
CA THR A 56 -9.09 4.32 -10.21
C THR A 56 -7.96 3.32 -9.98
N ILE A 57 -7.70 2.95 -8.71
CA ILE A 57 -6.70 1.94 -8.36
C ILE A 57 -7.04 0.60 -9.01
N LEU A 58 -8.31 0.17 -8.98
CA LEU A 58 -8.75 -1.08 -9.62
C LEU A 58 -8.59 -1.08 -11.14
N LYS A 59 -8.84 0.07 -11.81
CA LYS A 59 -8.55 0.22 -13.26
C LYS A 59 -7.06 0.15 -13.57
N LEU A 60 -6.20 0.54 -12.63
CA LEU A 60 -4.75 0.41 -12.76
C LEU A 60 -4.27 -1.00 -12.45
N ALA A 61 -4.92 -1.70 -11.52
CA ALA A 61 -4.62 -3.09 -11.16
C ALA A 61 -4.84 -4.11 -12.29
N GLU A 62 -5.56 -3.72 -13.35
CA GLU A 62 -5.70 -4.52 -14.58
C GLU A 62 -4.43 -4.49 -15.46
N HIS A 63 -3.49 -3.56 -15.20
CA HIS A 63 -2.27 -3.42 -15.98
C HIS A 63 -1.21 -4.45 -15.55
N PRO A 64 -0.61 -5.24 -16.46
CA PRO A 64 0.26 -6.36 -16.12
C PRO A 64 1.54 -5.96 -15.37
N ASN A 65 1.98 -4.71 -15.54
CA ASN A 65 3.19 -4.17 -14.89
C ASN A 65 2.90 -3.28 -13.67
N ILE A 66 1.64 -3.19 -13.21
CA ILE A 66 1.27 -2.52 -11.96
C ILE A 66 0.87 -3.60 -10.95
N CYS A 67 1.74 -3.87 -9.98
CA CYS A 67 1.60 -5.06 -9.12
C CYS A 67 1.02 -4.78 -7.74
N GLY A 68 0.81 -3.52 -7.36
CA GLY A 68 0.20 -3.23 -6.07
C GLY A 68 0.02 -1.76 -5.74
N VAL A 69 -0.45 -1.51 -4.52
CA VAL A 69 -0.58 -0.18 -3.92
C VAL A 69 -0.09 -0.15 -2.47
N LYS A 70 0.56 0.94 -2.12
CA LYS A 70 0.83 1.37 -0.74
C LYS A 70 -0.26 2.36 -0.33
N GLU A 71 -1.06 1.96 0.66
CA GLU A 71 -2.26 2.66 1.12
C GLU A 71 -2.22 2.89 2.65
N ASP A 72 -2.80 3.99 3.13
CA ASP A 72 -2.92 4.30 4.56
C ASP A 72 -4.29 3.90 5.15
N ASN A 73 -5.36 4.11 4.38
CA ASN A 73 -6.72 3.95 4.84
C ASN A 73 -7.15 2.47 4.88
N VAL A 74 -7.30 1.92 6.09
CA VAL A 74 -7.67 0.52 6.32
C VAL A 74 -9.02 0.14 5.69
N SER A 75 -10.00 1.04 5.69
CA SER A 75 -11.30 0.79 5.04
C SER A 75 -11.16 0.67 3.52
N LYS A 76 -10.31 1.50 2.91
CA LYS A 76 -9.99 1.42 1.48
C LYS A 76 -9.22 0.14 1.15
N ILE A 77 -8.27 -0.27 2.01
CA ILE A 77 -7.59 -1.57 1.88
C ILE A 77 -8.62 -2.70 1.84
N ALA A 78 -9.58 -2.72 2.77
CA ALA A 78 -10.61 -3.75 2.81
C ALA A 78 -11.47 -3.78 1.53
N GLU A 79 -11.88 -2.60 1.03
CA GLU A 79 -12.63 -2.47 -0.23
C GLU A 79 -11.82 -3.00 -1.43
N LEU A 80 -10.56 -2.58 -1.55
CA LEU A 80 -9.64 -3.05 -2.60
C LEU A 80 -9.48 -4.56 -2.56
N MET A 81 -9.23 -5.14 -1.38
CA MET A 81 -9.03 -6.58 -1.24
C MET A 81 -10.27 -7.38 -1.65
N GLY A 82 -11.48 -6.91 -1.30
CA GLY A 82 -12.72 -7.53 -1.76
C GLY A 82 -12.85 -7.54 -3.28
N GLU A 83 -12.60 -6.40 -3.92
CA GLU A 83 -12.69 -6.27 -5.38
C GLU A 83 -11.59 -7.04 -6.12
N ILE A 84 -10.35 -7.04 -5.60
CA ILE A 84 -9.22 -7.80 -6.14
C ILE A 84 -9.54 -9.30 -6.15
N GLN A 85 -10.10 -9.83 -5.06
CA GLN A 85 -10.51 -11.24 -4.98
C GLN A 85 -11.67 -11.55 -5.94
N ASN A 86 -12.69 -10.71 -5.98
CA ASN A 86 -13.85 -10.88 -6.87
C ASN A 86 -13.45 -10.90 -8.35
N LYS A 87 -12.54 -10.01 -8.74
CA LYS A 87 -12.05 -9.88 -10.12
C LYS A 87 -10.85 -10.79 -10.43
N LYS A 88 -10.31 -11.50 -9.42
CA LYS A 88 -9.11 -12.35 -9.52
C LYS A 88 -7.90 -11.59 -10.07
N LEU A 89 -7.71 -10.35 -9.63
CA LEU A 89 -6.58 -9.52 -10.05
C LEU A 89 -5.29 -9.98 -9.35
N ASN A 90 -4.18 -9.96 -10.09
CA ASN A 90 -2.85 -10.18 -9.51
C ASN A 90 -2.29 -8.85 -8.99
N PHE A 91 -2.80 -8.41 -7.83
CA PHE A 91 -2.49 -7.10 -7.28
C PHE A 91 -2.41 -7.15 -5.75
N GLU A 92 -1.34 -6.60 -5.20
CA GLU A 92 -1.09 -6.60 -3.76
C GLU A 92 -1.40 -5.24 -3.11
N VAL A 93 -1.83 -5.27 -1.85
CA VAL A 93 -2.08 -4.06 -1.06
C VAL A 93 -1.22 -4.08 0.19
N THR A 94 -0.50 -2.99 0.44
CA THR A 94 0.35 -2.81 1.63
C THR A 94 -0.11 -1.62 2.45
N GLN A 95 0.10 -1.71 3.77
CA GLN A 95 -0.15 -0.61 4.69
C GLN A 95 1.05 0.36 4.73
N SER A 96 0.80 1.65 4.78
CA SER A 96 1.80 2.71 4.84
C SER A 96 2.19 3.15 6.27
N SER A 97 1.37 2.88 7.28
CA SER A 97 1.61 3.23 8.70
C SER A 97 1.81 2.00 9.60
N GLY A 98 2.84 2.03 10.44
CA GLY A 98 3.13 0.98 11.42
C GLY A 98 2.05 0.87 12.50
N SER A 99 1.42 1.99 12.87
CA SER A 99 0.28 2.03 13.79
C SER A 99 -0.97 1.30 13.27
N LYS A 100 -1.01 1.03 11.96
CA LYS A 100 -2.15 0.40 11.28
C LYS A 100 -1.89 -0.99 10.73
N LEU A 101 -0.73 -1.58 11.03
CA LEU A 101 -0.27 -2.79 10.35
C LEU A 101 -1.16 -4.00 10.64
N LEU A 102 -1.43 -4.33 11.90
CA LEU A 102 -2.21 -5.53 12.26
C LEU A 102 -3.61 -5.51 11.66
N GLN A 103 -4.36 -4.42 11.81
CA GLN A 103 -5.72 -4.33 11.27
C GLN A 103 -5.71 -4.38 9.73
N SER A 104 -4.66 -3.89 9.08
CA SER A 104 -4.52 -4.00 7.62
C SER A 104 -4.25 -5.43 7.18
N LEU A 105 -3.40 -6.16 7.91
CA LEU A 105 -3.16 -7.59 7.69
C LEU A 105 -4.47 -8.39 7.85
N VAL A 106 -5.27 -8.07 8.88
CA VAL A 106 -6.57 -8.72 9.12
C VAL A 106 -7.53 -8.55 7.93
N VAL A 107 -7.54 -7.39 7.28
CA VAL A 107 -8.39 -7.14 6.10
C VAL A 107 -7.75 -7.54 4.76
N GLY A 108 -6.60 -8.22 4.79
CA GLY A 108 -5.99 -8.87 3.62
C GLY A 108 -4.79 -8.17 3.01
N ALA A 109 -4.26 -7.10 3.60
CA ALA A 109 -2.99 -6.53 3.16
C ALA A 109 -1.87 -7.60 3.24
N CYS A 110 -0.94 -7.60 2.29
CA CYS A 110 0.16 -8.58 2.26
C CYS A 110 1.29 -8.24 3.25
N GLY A 111 1.33 -7.00 3.74
CA GLY A 111 2.37 -6.48 4.62
C GLY A 111 2.26 -4.97 4.83
N GLY A 112 3.36 -4.35 5.24
CA GLY A 112 3.47 -2.90 5.41
C GLY A 112 4.77 -2.34 4.84
N MET A 113 4.66 -1.26 4.06
CA MET A 113 5.79 -0.43 3.66
C MET A 113 5.88 0.77 4.61
N VAL A 114 6.32 0.52 5.84
CA VAL A 114 6.25 1.44 6.98
C VAL A 114 7.62 2.00 7.35
N SER A 115 7.68 3.15 8.03
CA SER A 115 8.93 3.76 8.49
C SER A 115 9.47 3.16 9.80
N LEU A 116 8.58 2.62 10.64
CA LEU A 116 8.88 2.08 11.96
C LEU A 116 10.02 1.04 12.02
N PRO A 117 10.23 0.16 11.01
CA PRO A 117 11.33 -0.80 11.00
C PRO A 117 12.73 -0.19 11.04
N ASN A 118 12.89 1.11 10.73
CA ASN A 118 14.17 1.80 10.90
C ASN A 118 14.61 1.88 12.38
N ILE A 119 13.69 1.69 13.32
CA ILE A 119 13.94 1.76 14.77
C ILE A 119 13.52 0.45 15.45
N LEU A 120 12.37 -0.12 15.07
CA LEU A 120 11.76 -1.30 15.68
C LEU A 120 11.58 -2.43 14.65
N GLY A 121 12.64 -2.75 13.90
CA GLY A 121 12.61 -3.75 12.84
C GLY A 121 12.15 -5.13 13.31
N ASP A 122 12.75 -5.64 14.37
CA ASP A 122 12.45 -6.95 14.92
C ASP A 122 11.00 -7.05 15.42
N GLU A 123 10.49 -6.00 16.07
CA GLU A 123 9.12 -5.96 16.56
C GLU A 123 8.09 -5.89 15.42
N VAL A 124 8.36 -5.14 14.34
CA VAL A 124 7.48 -5.15 13.17
C VAL A 124 7.45 -6.53 12.51
N CYS A 125 8.62 -7.18 12.37
CA CYS A 125 8.69 -8.55 11.87
C CYS A 125 7.99 -9.54 12.81
N GLN A 126 8.10 -9.36 14.13
CA GLN A 126 7.43 -10.17 15.13
C GLN A 126 5.90 -10.02 15.03
N LEU A 127 5.39 -8.80 14.83
CA LEU A 127 3.96 -8.56 14.62
C LEU A 127 3.45 -9.36 13.41
N TYR A 128 4.15 -9.27 12.28
CA TYR A 128 3.81 -10.02 11.09
C TYR A 128 3.82 -11.53 11.34
N LYS A 129 4.84 -12.04 12.04
CA LYS A 129 4.93 -13.45 12.42
C LYS A 129 3.77 -13.90 13.30
N LEU A 130 3.43 -13.14 14.35
CA LEU A 130 2.31 -13.44 15.23
C LEU A 130 0.99 -13.49 14.46
N TYR A 131 0.77 -12.55 13.52
CA TYR A 131 -0.38 -12.59 12.62
C TYR A 131 -0.40 -13.88 11.77
N LYS A 132 0.71 -14.25 11.14
CA LYS A 132 0.81 -15.49 10.32
C LYS A 132 0.61 -16.77 11.13
N GLU A 133 0.94 -16.76 12.42
CA GLU A 133 0.72 -17.86 13.37
C GLU A 133 -0.69 -17.83 13.99
N ASN A 134 -1.57 -16.93 13.57
CA ASN A 134 -2.92 -16.73 14.11
C ASN A 134 -2.96 -16.40 15.61
N LYS A 135 -1.90 -15.76 16.13
CA LYS A 135 -1.77 -15.28 17.52
C LYS A 135 -2.22 -13.84 17.64
N LEU A 136 -3.50 -13.59 17.37
CA LEU A 136 -4.04 -12.23 17.23
C LEU A 136 -4.04 -11.43 18.53
N GLU A 137 -4.16 -12.07 19.69
CA GLU A 137 -4.14 -11.37 20.98
C GLU A 137 -2.74 -10.83 21.29
N GLU A 138 -1.70 -11.65 21.09
CA GLU A 138 -0.31 -11.25 21.24
C GLU A 138 0.09 -10.21 20.18
N ALA A 139 -0.38 -10.38 18.93
CA ALA A 139 -0.18 -9.39 17.89
C ALA A 139 -0.82 -8.04 18.27
N ALA A 140 -2.03 -8.05 18.83
CA ALA A 140 -2.71 -6.82 19.26
C ALA A 140 -1.93 -6.10 20.38
N LYS A 141 -1.44 -6.84 21.38
CA LYS A 141 -0.59 -6.29 22.45
C LYS A 141 0.67 -5.61 21.90
N LEU A 142 1.31 -6.24 20.90
CA LEU A 142 2.47 -5.66 20.23
C LEU A 142 2.10 -4.44 19.38
N GLN A 143 0.97 -4.50 18.66
CA GLN A 143 0.45 -3.38 17.86
C GLN A 143 0.20 -2.13 18.71
N TYR A 144 -0.29 -2.26 19.96
CA TYR A 144 -0.47 -1.11 20.86
C TYR A 144 0.84 -0.38 21.13
N ARG A 145 1.92 -1.14 21.36
CA ARG A 145 3.26 -0.58 21.59
C ARG A 145 3.79 0.10 20.32
N LEU A 146 3.68 -0.58 19.17
CA LEU A 146 4.12 -0.02 17.89
C LEU A 146 3.37 1.27 17.53
N ALA A 147 2.05 1.31 17.77
CA ALA A 147 1.23 2.48 17.50
C ALA A 147 1.68 3.69 18.34
N SER A 148 2.00 3.51 19.62
CA SER A 148 2.48 4.62 20.46
C SER A 148 3.78 5.26 19.97
N VAL A 149 4.61 4.53 19.21
CA VAL A 149 5.89 5.05 18.70
C VAL A 149 5.73 5.66 17.31
N ASP A 150 4.91 5.06 16.45
CA ASP A 150 4.67 5.51 15.07
C ASP A 150 3.94 6.87 15.02
N THR A 151 3.22 7.24 16.08
CA THR A 151 2.46 8.50 16.18
C THR A 151 3.15 9.59 17.01
N MET A 152 4.39 9.38 17.46
CA MET A 152 5.22 10.44 18.09
C MET A 152 5.83 11.34 17.03
#